data_AF-A0A7S1VUV0-F1
#
_entry.id   AF-A0A7S1VUV0-F1
#
_cell.length_a   1.000
_cell.length_b   1.000
_cell.length_c   1.000
_cell.angle_alpha   90.00
_cell.angle_beta   90.00
_cell.angle_gamma   90.00
#
_symmetry.space_group_name_H-M   'P 1'
#
loop_
_entity.id
_entity.type
_entity.pdbx_description
1 polymer ?
#
loop_
_entity_poly.entity_id
_entity_poly.type
_entity_poly.pdbx_seq_one_letter_code
_entity_poly.pdbx_strand_id
1 'polypeptide(L)'
;FLSGVPEINNAIETIRKITRGMSIMLLPLHGGLQSKDQNVIFRPASGGMTKVICSTNVAETSITIPDCTIVIDSCREKQSSYDPVNRMPLLLDRFAAKASLKQRRGRAGRVREGTCYKLISKSTYDRLPDHGTPEIHR
;
A
#
# COMPACT_ATOMS: atom_id res chain seq x y z
N PHE A 1 -2.57 0.97 1.73
CA PHE A 1 -2.05 -0.05 0.81
C PHE A 1 -3.19 -0.64 0.02
N LEU A 2 -3.03 -0.69 -1.30
CA LEU A 2 -4.00 -1.17 -2.30
C LEU A 2 -3.26 -2.07 -3.31
N SER A 3 -3.96 -2.94 -4.03
CA SER A 3 -3.29 -3.95 -4.88
C SER A 3 -2.71 -3.39 -6.19
N GLY A 4 -3.23 -2.29 -6.72
CA GLY A 4 -2.76 -1.69 -7.97
C GLY A 4 -3.31 -0.30 -8.27
N VAL A 5 -2.99 0.19 -9.47
CA VAL A 5 -3.37 1.53 -9.97
C VAL A 5 -4.89 1.73 -10.08
N PRO A 6 -5.68 0.79 -10.63
CA PRO A 6 -7.14 0.95 -10.66
C PRO A 6 -7.73 1.13 -9.26
N GLU A 7 -7.26 0.34 -8.29
CA GLU A 7 -7.73 0.41 -6.91
C GLU A 7 -7.32 1.74 -6.24
N ILE A 8 -6.11 2.26 -6.53
CA ILE A 8 -5.65 3.58 -6.08
C ILE A 8 -6.54 4.69 -6.62
N ASN A 9 -6.82 4.69 -7.92
CA ASN A 9 -7.62 5.74 -8.56
C ASN A 9 -9.06 5.75 -8.02
N ASN A 10 -9.67 4.57 -7.91
CA ASN A 10 -11.01 4.42 -7.34
C ASN A 10 -11.05 4.93 -5.89
N ALA A 11 -10.06 4.56 -5.06
CA ALA A 11 -9.99 5.03 -3.68
C ALA A 11 -9.85 6.56 -3.60
N ILE A 12 -8.96 7.16 -4.41
CA ILE A 12 -8.78 8.61 -4.45
C ILE A 12 -10.08 9.32 -4.85
N GLU A 13 -10.78 8.81 -5.86
CA GLU A 13 -12.04 9.39 -6.31
C GLU A 13 -13.12 9.32 -5.23
N THR A 14 -13.28 8.15 -4.59
CA THR A 14 -14.25 7.97 -3.50
C THR A 14 -13.91 8.85 -2.30
N ILE A 15 -12.64 8.89 -1.88
CA ILE A 15 -12.21 9.73 -0.76
C ILE A 15 -12.49 11.20 -1.07
N ARG A 16 -12.12 11.68 -2.27
CA ARG A 16 -12.38 13.06 -2.69
C ARG A 16 -13.87 13.42 -2.65
N LYS A 17 -14.75 12.50 -3.02
CA LYS A 17 -16.22 12.71 -2.96
C LYS A 17 -16.73 12.82 -1.53
N ILE A 18 -16.32 11.93 -0.63
CA ILE A 18 -16.80 11.90 0.76
C ILE A 18 -16.20 13.02 1.61
N THR A 19 -14.98 13.48 1.29
CA THR A 19 -14.26 14.52 2.05
C THR A 19 -14.36 15.89 1.39
N ARG A 20 -15.41 16.13 0.60
CA ARG A 20 -15.63 17.42 -0.08
C ARG A 20 -15.75 18.53 0.97
N GLY A 21 -14.93 19.58 0.84
CA GLY A 21 -14.87 20.68 1.81
C GLY A 21 -13.90 20.46 2.99
N MET A 22 -13.23 19.31 3.06
CA MET A 22 -12.17 19.06 4.02
C MET A 22 -10.79 19.38 3.42
N SER A 23 -9.86 19.83 4.26
CA SER A 23 -8.47 20.10 3.89
C SER A 23 -7.65 18.80 3.83
N ILE A 24 -7.69 18.09 2.70
CA ILE A 24 -7.00 16.81 2.49
C ILE A 24 -6.12 16.84 1.24
N MET A 25 -4.89 16.37 1.37
CA MET A 25 -3.94 16.16 0.27
C MET A 25 -3.92 14.68 -0.11
N LEU A 26 -4.49 14.34 -1.27
CA LEU A 26 -4.56 12.96 -1.78
C LEU A 26 -3.44 12.71 -2.79
N LEU A 27 -2.59 11.70 -2.53
CA LEU A 27 -1.44 11.38 -3.37
C LEU A 27 -1.43 9.91 -3.78
N PRO A 28 -1.34 9.60 -5.09
CA PRO A 28 -1.09 8.24 -5.55
C PRO A 28 0.40 7.89 -5.36
N LEU A 29 0.70 6.61 -5.13
CA LEU A 29 2.08 6.11 -5.10
C LEU A 29 2.18 4.68 -5.64
N HIS A 30 2.70 4.52 -6.86
CA HIS A 30 2.89 3.23 -7.51
C HIS A 30 4.10 3.27 -8.46
N GLY A 31 4.61 2.09 -8.85
CA GLY A 31 5.83 1.96 -9.65
C GLY A 31 5.78 2.64 -11.04
N GLY A 32 4.60 2.85 -11.60
CA GLY A 32 4.43 3.58 -12.88
C GLY A 32 4.54 5.10 -12.81
N LEU A 33 4.71 5.72 -11.63
CA LEU A 33 4.88 7.18 -11.50
C LEU A 33 6.32 7.60 -11.82
N GLN A 34 6.49 8.79 -12.39
CA GLN A 34 7.83 9.39 -12.54
C GLN A 34 8.44 9.72 -11.17
N SER A 35 9.77 9.70 -11.07
CA SER A 35 10.48 9.96 -9.80
C SER A 35 10.09 11.29 -9.15
N LYS A 36 9.85 12.34 -9.96
CA LYS A 36 9.40 13.65 -9.49
C LYS A 36 8.05 13.57 -8.75
N ASP A 37 7.15 12.72 -9.23
CA ASP A 37 5.80 12.56 -8.70
C ASP A 37 5.82 11.67 -7.46
N GLN A 38 6.66 10.63 -7.45
CA GLN A 38 6.92 9.82 -6.25
C GLN A 38 7.50 10.68 -5.11
N ASN A 39 8.39 11.63 -5.43
CA ASN A 39 9.04 12.47 -4.43
C ASN A 39 8.10 13.44 -3.71
N VAL A 40 6.89 13.69 -4.24
CA VAL A 40 5.91 14.58 -3.61
C VAL A 40 5.48 14.05 -2.24
N ILE A 41 5.46 12.73 -2.03
CA ILE A 41 5.02 12.12 -0.77
C ILE A 41 5.89 12.49 0.43
N PHE A 42 7.16 12.83 0.19
CA PHE A 42 8.12 13.19 1.24
C PHE A 42 7.95 14.62 1.73
N ARG A 43 7.24 15.46 0.96
CA ARG A 43 6.94 16.81 1.40
C ARG A 43 5.90 16.76 2.52
N PRO A 44 6.06 17.57 3.58
CA PRO A 44 5.03 17.71 4.59
C PRO A 44 3.78 18.34 3.97
N ALA A 45 2.61 17.98 4.50
CA ALA A 45 1.38 18.68 4.12
C ALA A 45 1.43 20.15 4.57
N SER A 46 1.05 21.07 3.70
CA SER A 46 0.95 22.49 4.02
C SER A 46 -0.34 22.80 4.79
N GLY A 47 -0.30 23.82 5.66
CA GLY A 47 -1.51 24.49 6.17
C GLY A 47 -2.50 23.62 6.93
N GLY A 48 -2.04 22.65 7.72
CA GLY A 48 -2.92 21.79 8.54
C GLY A 48 -3.73 20.76 7.74
N MET A 49 -3.41 20.56 6.47
CA MET A 49 -4.04 19.51 5.65
C MET A 49 -3.67 18.11 6.14
N THR A 50 -4.62 17.18 6.06
CA THR A 50 -4.33 15.76 6.27
C THR A 50 -3.75 15.16 5.00
N LYS A 51 -2.52 14.62 5.06
CA LYS A 51 -1.91 13.89 3.94
C LYS A 51 -2.41 12.46 3.90
N VAL A 52 -2.91 12.04 2.75
CA VAL A 52 -3.39 10.67 2.51
C VAL A 52 -2.68 10.12 1.27
N ILE A 53 -1.94 9.03 1.46
CA ILE A 53 -1.17 8.39 0.39
C ILE A 53 -1.82 7.04 0.05
N CYS A 54 -2.32 6.93 -1.17
CA CYS A 54 -2.88 5.69 -1.72
C CYS A 54 -1.77 4.96 -2.49
N SER A 55 -1.21 3.90 -1.91
CA SER A 55 -0.03 3.22 -2.47
C SER A 55 -0.20 1.71 -2.69
N THR A 56 0.54 1.17 -3.66
CA THR A 56 0.82 -0.27 -3.78
C THR A 56 1.87 -0.73 -2.76
N ASN A 57 2.39 -1.94 -2.92
CA ASN A 57 3.53 -2.44 -2.16
C ASN A 57 4.85 -1.67 -2.40
N VAL A 58 4.90 -0.68 -3.30
CA VAL A 58 6.07 0.21 -3.44
C VAL A 58 6.42 0.93 -2.13
N ALA A 59 5.42 1.26 -1.30
CA ALA A 59 5.66 1.89 0.01
C ALA A 59 6.07 0.89 1.11
N GLU A 60 6.09 -0.41 0.82
CA GLU A 60 6.36 -1.46 1.82
C GLU A 60 7.82 -1.46 2.28
N THR A 61 8.77 -1.22 1.38
CA THR A 61 10.20 -1.27 1.65
C THR A 61 10.87 0.08 1.38
N SER A 62 11.95 0.36 2.12
CA SER A 62 12.91 1.45 1.84
C SER A 62 12.38 2.90 1.67
N ILE A 63 11.15 3.19 2.09
CA ILE A 63 10.59 4.55 2.13
C ILE A 63 10.25 4.93 3.58
N THR A 64 10.70 6.10 4.02
CA THR A 64 10.33 6.71 5.30
C THR A 64 9.50 7.95 5.04
N ILE A 65 8.26 7.94 5.55
CA ILE A 65 7.32 9.07 5.48
C ILE A 65 7.18 9.58 6.91
N PRO A 66 7.87 10.69 7.28
CA PRO A 66 8.03 11.08 8.69
C PRO A 66 6.72 11.35 9.43
N ASP A 67 5.68 11.76 8.71
CA ASP A 67 4.35 12.13 9.22
C ASP A 67 3.31 11.01 9.09
N CYS A 68 3.71 9.78 8.75
CA CYS A 68 2.79 8.64 8.69
C CYS A 68 2.55 8.03 10.07
N THR A 69 1.33 8.21 10.60
CA THR A 69 0.88 7.64 11.89
C THR A 69 -0.24 6.64 11.74
N ILE A 70 -0.86 6.55 10.56
CA ILE A 70 -1.98 5.65 10.29
C ILE A 70 -1.69 4.88 9.00
N VAL A 71 -1.80 3.55 9.10
CA VAL A 71 -1.75 2.64 7.95
C VAL A 71 -3.11 1.97 7.81
N ILE A 72 -3.70 2.07 6.63
CA ILE A 72 -4.88 1.29 6.24
C ILE A 72 -4.43 0.31 5.15
N ASP A 73 -4.60 -0.97 5.39
CA ASP A 73 -4.07 -2.05 4.56
C ASP A 73 -5.20 -2.95 4.05
N SER A 74 -5.43 -2.95 2.73
CA SER A 74 -6.37 -3.89 2.09
C SER A 74 -5.90 -5.34 2.19
N CYS A 75 -4.65 -5.57 2.61
CA CYS A 75 -3.99 -6.85 2.72
C CYS A 75 -3.84 -7.61 1.39
N ARG A 76 -4.05 -6.92 0.27
CA ARG A 76 -3.89 -7.46 -1.09
C ARG A 76 -2.66 -6.89 -1.77
N GLU A 77 -2.12 -7.62 -2.73
CA GLU A 77 -1.02 -7.19 -3.61
C GLU A 77 -1.03 -7.97 -4.92
N LYS A 78 -0.58 -7.29 -5.98
CA LYS A 78 -0.27 -7.92 -7.25
C LYS A 78 1.17 -8.45 -7.19
N GLN A 79 1.35 -9.74 -7.48
CA GLN A 79 2.66 -10.38 -7.54
C GLN A 79 2.85 -11.11 -8.86
N SER A 80 4.04 -10.95 -9.44
CA SER A 80 4.45 -11.70 -10.61
C SER A 80 4.56 -13.19 -10.27
N SER A 81 4.13 -14.03 -11.19
CA SER A 81 4.27 -15.49 -11.15
C SER A 81 4.50 -16.02 -12.56
N TYR A 82 4.74 -17.33 -12.69
CA TYR A 82 4.97 -17.98 -13.96
C TYR A 82 4.04 -19.19 -14.13
N ASP A 83 3.38 -19.28 -15.29
CA ASP A 83 2.66 -20.48 -15.71
C ASP A 83 3.61 -21.40 -16.50
N PRO A 84 4.03 -22.54 -15.92
CA PRO A 84 4.97 -23.44 -16.59
C PRO A 84 4.33 -24.22 -17.76
N VAL A 85 3.01 -24.39 -17.78
CA VAL A 85 2.31 -25.12 -18.83
C VAL A 85 2.23 -24.26 -20.08
N ASN A 86 1.82 -23.01 -19.92
CA ASN A 86 1.67 -22.07 -21.02
C ASN A 86 2.92 -21.23 -21.29
N ARG A 87 3.96 -21.39 -20.46
CA ARG A 87 5.25 -20.68 -20.51
C ARG A 87 5.10 -19.16 -20.52
N MET A 88 4.16 -18.63 -19.75
CA MET A 88 3.85 -17.19 -19.74
C MET A 88 3.95 -16.58 -18.34
N PRO A 89 4.40 -15.31 -18.25
CA PRO A 89 4.34 -14.57 -17.00
C PRO A 89 2.90 -14.22 -16.64
N LEU A 90 2.57 -14.32 -15.36
CA LEU A 90 1.28 -13.96 -14.78
C LEU A 90 1.45 -12.82 -13.78
N LEU A 91 0.41 -12.02 -13.59
CA LEU A 91 0.31 -11.04 -12.52
C LEU A 91 -0.94 -11.34 -11.69
N LEU A 92 -0.74 -11.95 -10.52
CA LEU A 92 -1.83 -12.43 -9.68
C LEU A 92 -2.13 -11.44 -8.56
N ASP A 93 -3.40 -11.07 -8.39
CA ASP A 93 -3.86 -10.32 -7.22
C ASP A 93 -4.24 -11.28 -6.09
N ARG A 94 -3.46 -11.29 -5.02
CA ARG A 94 -3.60 -12.20 -3.89
C ARG A 94 -3.44 -11.50 -2.55
N PHE A 95 -3.76 -12.21 -1.46
CA PHE A 95 -3.44 -11.73 -0.13
C PHE A 95 -1.92 -11.69 0.08
N ALA A 96 -1.44 -10.60 0.68
CA ALA A 96 -0.04 -10.46 1.07
C ALA A 96 0.30 -11.38 2.24
N ALA A 97 1.53 -11.87 2.30
CA ALA A 97 2.02 -12.69 3.41
C ALA A 97 2.08 -11.88 4.72
N LYS A 98 2.09 -12.56 5.88
CA LYS A 98 2.15 -11.90 7.19
C LYS A 98 3.40 -11.03 7.33
N ALA A 99 4.54 -11.44 6.76
CA ALA A 99 5.76 -10.64 6.71
C ALA A 99 5.55 -9.28 6.03
N SER A 100 4.87 -9.24 4.88
CA SER A 100 4.55 -8.00 4.17
C SER A 100 3.61 -7.11 4.97
N LEU A 101 2.55 -7.69 5.55
CA LEU A 101 1.64 -6.95 6.44
C LEU A 101 2.36 -6.39 7.68
N LYS A 102 3.39 -7.08 8.19
CA LYS A 102 4.24 -6.59 9.29
C LYS A 102 5.11 -5.41 8.84
N GLN A 103 5.67 -5.45 7.63
CA GLN A 103 6.43 -4.33 7.05
C GLN A 103 5.57 -3.09 6.83
N ARG A 104 4.35 -3.29 6.31
CA ARG A 104 3.33 -2.23 6.12
C ARG A 104 2.91 -1.61 7.44
N ARG A 105 2.64 -2.43 8.47
CA ARG A 105 2.39 -1.95 9.85
C ARG A 105 3.52 -1.06 10.35
N GLY A 106 4.78 -1.45 10.08
CA GLY A 106 5.96 -0.69 10.50
C GLY A 106 6.05 0.73 9.93
N ARG A 107 5.22 1.09 8.93
CA ARG A 107 5.18 2.46 8.39
C ARG A 107 4.55 3.48 9.34
N ALA A 108 3.59 3.06 10.17
CA ALA A 108 2.88 3.95 11.10
C ALA A 108 3.64 4.27 12.39
N GLY A 109 4.79 3.62 12.66
CA GLY A 109 5.43 3.63 13.99
C GLY A 109 6.87 4.11 14.02
N ARG A 110 7.33 4.86 12.99
CA ARG A 110 8.75 5.24 12.90
C ARG A 110 9.14 6.47 13.71
N VAL A 111 8.29 7.49 13.72
CA VAL A 111 8.58 8.79 14.35
C VAL A 111 7.79 8.98 15.65
N ARG A 112 6.60 8.38 15.73
CA ARG A 112 5.74 8.37 16.93
C ARG A 112 4.83 7.15 16.90
N GLU A 113 4.07 6.95 17.96
CA GLU A 113 3.03 5.90 18.01
C GLU A 113 2.04 6.07 16.85
N GLY A 114 1.62 4.94 16.29
CA GLY A 114 0.65 4.93 15.22
C GLY A 114 -0.13 3.63 15.13
N THR A 115 -1.18 3.68 14.32
CA THR A 115 -2.18 2.61 14.22
C THR A 115 -2.16 1.98 12.84
N CYS A 116 -2.33 0.66 12.78
CA CYS A 116 -2.44 -0.08 11.54
C CYS A 116 -3.73 -0.89 11.49
N TYR A 117 -4.61 -0.52 10.56
CA TYR A 117 -5.87 -1.19 10.28
C TYR A 117 -5.67 -2.18 9.12
N LYS A 118 -5.93 -3.46 9.38
CA LYS A 118 -5.94 -4.51 8.35
C LYS A 118 -7.39 -4.82 7.99
N LEU A 119 -7.74 -4.69 6.71
CA LEU A 119 -9.12 -4.83 6.23
C LEU A 119 -9.48 -6.29 5.93
N ILE A 120 -9.15 -7.19 6.85
CA ILE A 120 -9.48 -8.62 6.77
C ILE A 120 -9.86 -9.15 8.16
N SER A 121 -10.63 -10.23 8.21
CA SER A 121 -10.94 -10.90 9.47
C SER A 121 -9.68 -11.54 10.08
N LYS A 122 -9.70 -11.72 11.41
CA LYS A 122 -8.66 -12.47 12.12
C LYS A 122 -8.50 -13.89 11.57
N SER A 123 -9.60 -14.58 11.29
CA SER A 123 -9.57 -15.94 10.70
C SER A 123 -8.90 -15.99 9.33
N THR A 124 -9.06 -14.95 8.50
CA THR A 124 -8.34 -14.85 7.23
C THR A 124 -6.87 -14.55 7.46
N TYR A 125 -6.52 -13.63 8.37
CA TYR A 125 -5.14 -13.31 8.72
C TYR A 125 -4.36 -14.54 9.22
N ASP A 126 -4.97 -15.36 10.07
CA ASP A 126 -4.33 -16.53 10.67
C ASP A 126 -3.96 -17.59 9.61
N ARG A 127 -4.75 -17.68 8.52
CA ARG A 127 -4.50 -18.57 7.38
C ARG A 127 -3.48 -18.05 6.36
N LEU A 128 -3.02 -16.81 6.49
CA LEU A 128 -2.02 -16.26 5.57
C LEU A 128 -0.67 -16.95 5.76
N PRO A 129 0.10 -17.15 4.68
CA PRO A 129 1.47 -17.65 4.81
C PRO A 129 2.33 -16.63 5.57
N ASP A 130 3.28 -17.13 6.35
CA ASP A 130 4.15 -16.25 7.13
C ASP A 130 5.08 -15.43 6.22
N HIS A 131 5.54 -16.04 5.13
CA HIS A 131 6.41 -15.44 4.12
C HIS A 131 5.84 -15.67 2.71
N GLY A 132 6.09 -14.72 1.80
CA GLY A 132 5.77 -14.92 0.39
C GLY A 132 6.74 -15.90 -0.26
N THR A 133 6.30 -16.59 -1.31
CA THR A 133 7.19 -17.43 -2.13
C THR A 133 8.38 -16.60 -2.62
N PRO A 134 9.64 -17.07 -2.49
CA PRO A 134 10.81 -16.36 -3.01
C PRO A 134 10.67 -16.07 -4.50
N GLU A 135 11.16 -14.93 -4.97
CA GLU A 135 10.98 -14.49 -6.37
C GLU A 135 11.54 -15.47 -7.41
N ILE A 136 12.63 -16.17 -7.10
CA ILE A 136 13.22 -17.20 -7.97
C ILE A 136 12.33 -18.44 -8.15
N HIS A 137 11.34 -18.64 -7.29
CA HIS A 137 10.41 -19.77 -7.31
C HIS A 137 8.99 -19.36 -7.72
N ARG A 138 8.81 -18.15 -8.26
CA ARG A 138 7.50 -17.63 -8.64
C ARG A 138 7.14 -17.90 -10.09
#